data_AF-A0AAX1Q1A8-F1
#
_entry.id   AF-A0AAX1Q1A8-F1
#
_cell.length_a   1.000
_cell.length_b   1.000
_cell.length_c   1.000
_cell.angle_alpha   90.00
_cell.angle_beta   90.00
_cell.angle_gamma   90.00
#
_symmetry.space_group_name_H-M   'P 1'
#
loop_
_entity.id
_entity.type
_entity.pdbx_description
1 polymer ?
#
loop_
_entity_poly.entity_id
_entity_poly.type
_entity_poly.pdbx_seq_one_letter_code
_entity_poly.pdbx_strand_id
1 'polypeptide(L)'
;MALTKEQETHLKEMLLNMQKYKTERVEETPKEDLKESTGELTNGVDNHLADIATEQYERERDETIREVDERLLQQVDEALQRMEDGTYGICVDTGEEIPYERLKANPYAKRTAKAQEKFEKGQPSPNADQAIQPSRRIDEEKTLTVDSLKEEQDAF
;
A
#
# COMPACT_ATOMS: atom_id res chain seq x y z
N MET A 1 -28.21 4.65 -5.39
CA MET A 1 -28.84 3.53 -4.68
C MET A 1 -27.77 2.95 -3.80
N ALA A 2 -27.94 3.08 -2.48
CA ALA A 2 -27.02 2.52 -1.51
C ALA A 2 -26.90 0.99 -1.68
N LEU A 3 -25.73 0.45 -1.34
CA LEU A 3 -25.46 -0.99 -1.37
C LEU A 3 -26.44 -1.73 -0.46
N THR A 4 -26.90 -2.90 -0.90
CA THR A 4 -27.69 -3.76 -0.02
C THR A 4 -26.77 -4.47 0.97
N LYS A 5 -27.29 -4.86 2.14
CA LYS A 5 -26.53 -5.64 3.13
C LYS A 5 -25.97 -6.94 2.54
N GLU A 6 -26.72 -7.58 1.65
CA GLU A 6 -26.26 -8.78 0.93
C GLU A 6 -25.06 -8.48 0.03
N GLN A 7 -25.09 -7.36 -0.70
CA GLN A 7 -23.99 -6.92 -1.55
C GLN A 7 -22.74 -6.58 -0.72
N GLU A 8 -22.91 -5.89 0.40
CA GLU A 8 -21.79 -5.59 1.31
C GLU A 8 -21.16 -6.87 1.87
N THR A 9 -21.96 -7.85 2.31
CA THR A 9 -21.45 -9.12 2.81
C THR A 9 -20.66 -9.88 1.75
N HIS A 10 -21.17 -9.95 0.52
CA HIS A 10 -20.49 -10.61 -0.59
C HIS A 10 -19.16 -9.92 -0.93
N LEU A 11 -19.14 -8.59 -0.98
CA LEU A 11 -17.90 -7.83 -1.23
C LEU A 11 -16.89 -7.97 -0.10
N LYS A 12 -17.35 -8.04 1.16
CA LYS A 12 -16.47 -8.27 2.32
C LYS A 12 -15.81 -9.63 2.25
N GLU A 13 -16.55 -10.67 1.90
CA GLU A 13 -16.01 -12.02 1.73
C GLU A 13 -14.96 -12.06 0.61
N MET A 14 -15.21 -11.38 -0.51
CA MET A 14 -14.22 -11.23 -1.59
C MET A 14 -12.93 -10.56 -1.08
N LEU A 15 -13.04 -9.45 -0.35
CA LEU A 15 -11.87 -8.73 0.19
C LEU A 15 -11.07 -9.60 1.17
N LEU A 16 -11.74 -10.31 2.08
CA LEU A 16 -11.08 -11.19 3.04
C LEU A 16 -10.33 -12.34 2.35
N ASN A 17 -10.91 -12.91 1.29
CA ASN A 17 -10.25 -13.95 0.51
C ASN A 17 -9.00 -13.38 -0.21
N MET A 18 -9.11 -12.18 -0.80
CA MET A 18 -7.98 -11.49 -1.42
C MET A 18 -6.86 -11.19 -0.41
N GLN A 19 -7.21 -10.70 0.78
CA GLN A 19 -6.27 -10.43 1.87
C GLN A 19 -5.53 -11.71 2.25
N LYS A 20 -6.26 -12.79 2.54
CA LYS A 20 -5.68 -14.08 2.91
C LYS A 20 -4.71 -14.61 1.85
N TYR A 21 -5.15 -14.67 0.59
CA TYR A 21 -4.33 -15.16 -0.51
C TYR A 21 -3.04 -14.36 -0.70
N LYS A 22 -3.10 -13.04 -0.49
CA LYS A 22 -1.94 -12.16 -0.66
C LYS A 22 -0.99 -12.22 0.54
N THR A 23 -1.50 -12.26 1.76
CA THR A 23 -0.68 -12.45 2.96
C THR A 23 0.09 -13.76 2.88
N GLU A 24 -0.56 -14.87 2.52
CA GLU A 24 0.12 -16.17 2.37
C GLU A 24 1.27 -16.10 1.34
N ARG A 25 1.07 -15.46 0.19
CA ARG A 25 2.12 -15.28 -0.83
C ARG A 25 3.30 -14.43 -0.36
N VAL A 26 3.05 -13.35 0.39
CA VAL A 26 4.10 -12.44 0.87
C VAL A 26 4.95 -13.11 1.96
N GLU A 27 4.35 -14.00 2.76
CA GLU A 27 5.06 -14.80 3.77
C GLU A 27 5.87 -15.96 3.13
N GLU A 28 5.36 -16.57 2.05
CA GLU A 28 6.05 -17.64 1.32
C GLU A 28 7.25 -17.15 0.49
N THR A 29 7.30 -15.85 0.16
CA THR A 29 8.46 -15.25 -0.51
C THR A 29 9.37 -14.61 0.54
N PRO A 30 10.37 -15.34 1.08
CA PRO A 30 11.34 -14.74 1.98
C PRO A 30 11.99 -13.55 1.29
N LYS A 31 12.19 -12.46 2.05
CA LYS A 31 13.08 -11.39 1.61
C LYS A 31 14.45 -12.05 1.52
N GLU A 32 14.95 -12.29 0.32
CA GLU A 32 16.35 -12.67 0.18
C GLU A 32 17.17 -11.52 0.77
N ASP A 33 17.65 -11.71 1.99
CA ASP A 33 18.46 -10.71 2.66
C ASP A 33 19.72 -10.52 1.82
N LEU A 34 19.94 -9.28 1.36
CA LEU A 34 21.08 -8.82 0.56
C LEU A 34 22.45 -9.35 1.04
N LYS A 35 22.53 -9.77 2.30
CA LYS A 35 23.72 -10.29 2.96
C LYS A 35 24.16 -11.68 2.46
N GLU A 36 23.23 -12.54 2.03
CA GLU A 36 23.56 -13.90 1.57
C GLU A 36 24.09 -13.90 0.12
N SER A 37 23.55 -13.02 -0.74
CA SER A 37 23.99 -12.85 -2.13
C SER A 37 25.44 -12.37 -2.28
N THR A 38 25.91 -11.49 -1.38
CA THR A 38 27.32 -11.03 -1.43
C THR A 38 28.34 -12.15 -1.16
N GLY A 39 27.94 -13.21 -0.44
CA GLY A 39 28.80 -14.36 -0.14
C GLY A 39 28.97 -15.31 -1.34
N GLU A 40 27.94 -15.46 -2.17
CA GLU A 40 28.00 -16.28 -3.39
C GLU A 40 28.75 -15.58 -4.53
N LEU A 41 28.58 -14.26 -4.68
CA LEU A 41 29.31 -13.45 -5.67
C LEU A 41 30.83 -13.46 -5.45
N THR A 42 31.30 -13.70 -4.21
CA THR A 42 32.73 -13.76 -3.87
C THR A 42 33.37 -15.13 -4.03
N ASN A 43 32.59 -16.20 -4.25
CA ASN A 43 33.08 -17.57 -4.26
C ASN A 43 33.48 -18.04 -5.66
N GLY A 44 34.39 -17.33 -6.32
CA GLY A 44 35.39 -17.90 -7.24
C GLY A 44 34.98 -18.88 -8.36
N VAL A 45 33.74 -18.89 -8.83
CA VAL A 45 33.29 -19.67 -9.99
C VAL A 45 32.99 -18.69 -11.14
N ASP A 46 33.29 -19.11 -12.36
CA ASP A 46 33.14 -18.44 -13.65
C ASP A 46 31.85 -17.59 -13.77
N ASN A 47 31.89 -16.37 -13.23
CA ASN A 47 30.75 -15.48 -13.16
C ASN A 47 30.71 -14.69 -14.47
N HIS A 48 30.11 -15.28 -15.50
CA HIS A 48 29.93 -14.59 -16.77
C HIS A 48 29.07 -13.34 -16.55
N LEU A 49 29.48 -12.20 -17.14
CA LEU A 49 28.76 -10.93 -17.00
C LEU A 49 27.28 -11.05 -17.41
N ALA A 50 26.97 -11.99 -18.31
CA ALA A 50 25.62 -12.32 -18.74
C ALA A 50 24.78 -13.01 -17.65
N ASP A 51 25.38 -13.88 -16.84
CA ASP A 51 24.69 -14.62 -15.78
C ASP A 51 24.37 -13.68 -14.62
N ILE A 52 25.33 -12.85 -14.20
CA ILE A 52 25.11 -11.79 -13.20
C ILE A 52 24.00 -10.83 -13.63
N ALA A 53 23.99 -10.41 -14.90
CA ALA A 53 22.95 -9.52 -15.41
C ALA A 53 21.56 -10.18 -15.41
N THR A 54 21.50 -11.49 -15.69
CA THR A 54 20.25 -12.26 -15.67
C THR A 54 19.73 -12.40 -14.24
N GLU A 55 20.58 -12.80 -13.29
CA GLU A 55 20.23 -12.90 -11.87
C GLU A 55 19.75 -11.55 -11.30
N GLN A 56 20.44 -10.46 -11.63
CA GLN A 56 20.03 -9.11 -11.20
C GLN A 56 18.65 -8.74 -11.76
N TYR A 57 18.39 -9.02 -13.04
CA TYR A 57 17.09 -8.75 -13.66
C TYR A 57 15.97 -9.57 -13.01
N GLU A 58 16.22 -10.84 -12.69
CA GLU A 58 15.23 -11.69 -12.01
C GLU A 58 14.92 -11.18 -10.60
N ARG A 59 15.93 -10.74 -9.84
CA ARG A 59 15.75 -10.11 -8.53
C ARG A 59 14.91 -8.84 -8.62
N GLU A 60 15.26 -7.91 -9.52
CA GLU A 60 14.51 -6.66 -9.70
C GLU A 60 13.06 -6.91 -10.12
N ARG A 61 12.82 -7.93 -10.94
CA ARG A 61 11.46 -8.35 -11.33
C ARG A 61 10.68 -8.85 -10.12
N ASP A 62 11.29 -9.69 -9.28
CA ASP A 62 10.63 -10.28 -8.13
C ASP A 62 10.36 -9.24 -7.03
N GLU A 63 11.27 -8.29 -6.83
CA GLU A 63 11.07 -7.10 -6.00
C GLU A 63 9.89 -6.26 -6.49
N THR A 64 9.82 -5.98 -7.79
CA THR A 64 8.71 -5.21 -8.38
C THR A 64 7.36 -5.92 -8.18
N ILE A 65 7.32 -7.25 -8.33
CA ILE A 65 6.10 -8.05 -8.08
C ILE A 65 5.70 -7.94 -6.61
N ARG A 66 6.67 -8.01 -5.69
CA ARG A 66 6.43 -7.88 -4.25
C ARG A 66 5.84 -6.51 -3.91
N GLU A 67 6.41 -5.42 -4.41
CA GLU A 67 5.89 -4.06 -4.18
C GLU A 67 4.45 -3.90 -4.68
N VAL A 68 4.13 -4.49 -5.84
CA VAL A 68 2.77 -4.46 -6.38
C VAL A 68 1.80 -5.23 -5.49
N ASP A 69 2.21 -6.39 -4.98
CA ASP A 69 1.39 -7.21 -4.08
C ASP A 69 1.19 -6.54 -2.71
N GLU A 70 2.23 -5.93 -2.13
CA GLU A 70 2.15 -5.16 -0.89
C GLU A 70 1.20 -3.95 -1.04
N ARG A 71 1.30 -3.22 -2.15
CA ARG A 71 0.39 -2.10 -2.44
C ARG A 71 -1.05 -2.56 -2.61
N LEU A 72 -1.29 -3.71 -3.24
CA LEU A 72 -2.63 -4.28 -3.37
C LEU A 72 -3.20 -4.69 -2.00
N LEU A 73 -2.39 -5.32 -1.15
CA LEU A 73 -2.78 -5.69 0.21
C LEU A 73 -3.20 -4.44 1.01
N GLN A 74 -2.42 -3.37 0.94
CA GLN A 74 -2.77 -2.09 1.55
C GLN A 74 -4.12 -1.54 1.07
N GLN A 75 -4.42 -1.67 -0.23
CA GLN A 75 -5.71 -1.22 -0.78
C GLN A 75 -6.89 -2.08 -0.29
N VAL A 76 -6.67 -3.38 -0.12
CA VAL A 76 -7.66 -4.32 0.45
C VAL A 76 -7.92 -3.97 1.92
N ASP A 77 -6.87 -3.73 2.69
CA ASP A 77 -6.98 -3.32 4.10
C ASP A 77 -7.71 -1.97 4.24
N GLU A 78 -7.37 -0.98 3.41
CA GLU A 78 -8.07 0.32 3.35
C GLU A 78 -9.57 0.13 3.00
N ALA A 79 -9.90 -0.83 2.13
CA ALA A 79 -11.29 -1.13 1.78
C ALA A 79 -12.06 -1.79 2.92
N LEU A 80 -11.45 -2.75 3.63
CA LEU A 80 -12.03 -3.37 4.82
C LEU A 80 -12.24 -2.35 5.94
N GLN A 81 -11.25 -1.47 6.17
CA GLN A 81 -11.38 -0.39 7.15
C GLN A 81 -12.54 0.56 6.80
N ARG A 82 -12.69 0.94 5.52
CA ARG A 82 -13.85 1.74 5.08
C ARG A 82 -15.19 1.04 5.32
N MET A 83 -15.24 -0.29 5.28
CA MET A 83 -16.46 -1.04 5.63
C MET A 83 -16.76 -0.94 7.12
N GLU A 84 -15.74 -0.96 7.98
CA GLU A 84 -15.90 -0.79 9.42
C GLU A 84 -16.34 0.64 9.77
N ASP A 85 -15.77 1.63 9.09
CA ASP A 85 -16.10 3.06 9.25
C ASP A 85 -17.45 3.44 8.61
N GLY A 86 -18.09 2.53 7.86
CA GLY A 86 -19.34 2.80 7.14
C GLY A 86 -19.21 3.75 5.95
N THR A 87 -17.99 3.97 5.45
CA THR A 87 -17.69 4.85 4.30
C THR A 87 -17.41 4.06 3.00
N TYR A 88 -17.50 2.73 3.06
CA TYR A 88 -17.33 1.87 1.91
C TYR A 88 -18.38 2.14 0.83
N GLY A 89 -17.97 2.07 -0.44
CA GLY A 89 -18.82 2.42 -1.56
C GLY A 89 -19.01 3.92 -1.78
N ILE A 90 -18.32 4.79 -1.04
CA ILE A 90 -18.29 6.24 -1.28
C ILE A 90 -16.94 6.63 -1.89
N CYS A 91 -16.99 7.48 -2.92
CA CYS A 91 -15.80 7.97 -3.61
C CYS A 91 -15.02 8.96 -2.73
N VAL A 92 -13.73 8.70 -2.53
CA VAL A 92 -12.87 9.56 -1.68
C VAL A 92 -12.71 10.98 -2.23
N ASP A 93 -12.80 11.16 -3.55
CA ASP A 93 -12.61 12.47 -4.19
C ASP A 93 -13.88 13.32 -4.35
N THR A 94 -15.03 12.68 -4.58
CA THR A 94 -16.28 13.38 -4.93
C THR A 94 -17.38 13.20 -3.89
N GLY A 95 -17.26 12.22 -2.99
CA GLY A 95 -18.34 11.84 -2.07
C GLY A 95 -19.51 11.11 -2.75
N GLU A 96 -19.42 10.82 -4.05
CA GLU A 96 -20.46 10.11 -4.78
C GLU A 96 -20.44 8.60 -4.51
N GLU A 97 -21.59 7.95 -4.62
CA GLU A 97 -21.69 6.49 -4.53
C GLU A 97 -20.93 5.81 -5.69
N ILE A 98 -20.13 4.79 -5.35
CA ILE A 98 -19.44 3.92 -6.31
C ILE A 98 -20.41 2.82 -6.76
N PRO A 99 -20.65 2.65 -8.07
CA PRO A 99 -21.58 1.64 -8.57
C PRO A 99 -21.19 0.22 -8.14
N TYR A 100 -22.19 -0.58 -7.75
CA TYR A 100 -21.95 -1.98 -7.34
C TYR A 100 -21.20 -2.79 -8.39
N GLU A 101 -21.53 -2.66 -9.68
CA GLU A 101 -20.82 -3.37 -10.76
C GLU A 101 -19.32 -3.08 -10.78
N ARG A 102 -18.90 -1.87 -10.40
CA ARG A 102 -17.49 -1.51 -10.27
C ARG A 102 -16.87 -2.17 -9.05
N LEU A 103 -17.55 -2.18 -7.90
CA LEU A 103 -17.06 -2.84 -6.69
C LEU A 103 -17.02 -4.36 -6.86
N LYS A 104 -17.95 -4.95 -7.60
CA LYS A 104 -17.97 -6.37 -7.92
C LYS A 104 -16.78 -6.75 -8.81
N ALA A 105 -16.40 -5.89 -9.76
CA ALA A 105 -15.22 -6.09 -10.61
C ALA A 105 -13.91 -5.77 -9.86
N ASN A 106 -13.91 -4.75 -9.01
CA ASN A 106 -12.78 -4.30 -8.22
C ASN A 106 -13.24 -3.89 -6.81
N PRO A 107 -13.20 -4.80 -5.82
CA PRO A 107 -13.76 -4.55 -4.49
C PRO A 107 -12.93 -3.59 -3.64
N TYR A 108 -11.66 -3.37 -3.98
CA TYR A 108 -10.80 -2.40 -3.28
C TYR A 108 -10.90 -0.98 -3.89
N ALA A 109 -11.76 -0.77 -4.89
CA ALA A 109 -11.92 0.54 -5.51
C ALA A 109 -12.36 1.61 -4.49
N LYS A 110 -11.66 2.75 -4.51
CA LYS A 110 -11.96 3.93 -3.67
C LYS A 110 -12.51 5.13 -4.43
N ARG A 111 -12.57 5.04 -5.76
CA ARG A 111 -13.03 6.11 -6.66
C ARG A 111 -14.06 5.58 -7.65
N THR A 112 -14.96 6.46 -8.09
CA THR A 112 -15.76 6.22 -9.30
C THR A 112 -14.85 6.17 -10.53
N ALA A 113 -15.33 5.61 -11.65
CA ALA A 113 -14.55 5.55 -12.89
C ALA A 113 -14.14 6.96 -13.38
N LYS A 114 -15.06 7.93 -13.30
CA LYS A 114 -14.80 9.33 -13.66
C LYS A 114 -13.78 9.99 -12.74
N ALA A 115 -13.89 9.77 -11.43
CA ALA A 115 -12.93 10.32 -10.46
C ALA A 115 -11.54 9.71 -10.65
N GLN A 116 -11.47 8.40 -10.89
CA GLN A 116 -10.21 7.70 -11.19
C GLN A 116 -9.52 8.27 -12.44
N GLU A 117 -10.26 8.50 -13.53
CA GLU A 117 -9.72 9.09 -14.77
C GLU A 117 -9.15 10.49 -14.53
N LYS A 118 -9.83 11.32 -13.73
CA LYS A 118 -9.34 12.66 -13.37
C LYS A 118 -8.07 12.60 -12.53
N PHE A 119 -8.03 11.69 -11.55
CA PHE A 119 -6.87 11.46 -10.69
C PHE A 119 -5.64 11.05 -11.51
N GLU A 120 -5.81 10.13 -12.46
CA GLU A 120 -4.72 9.67 -13.35
C GLU A 120 -4.21 10.79 -14.27
N LYS A 121 -5.06 11.75 -14.64
CA LYS A 121 -4.68 12.96 -15.39
C LYS A 121 -4.04 14.05 -14.53
N GLY A 122 -3.83 13.80 -13.23
CA GLY A 122 -3.24 14.77 -12.29
C GLY A 122 -4.15 15.95 -11.97
N GLN A 123 -5.47 15.81 -12.16
CA GLN A 123 -6.41 16.88 -11.83
C GLN A 123 -6.70 16.92 -10.32
N PRO A 124 -6.88 18.12 -9.74
CA PRO A 124 -7.12 18.24 -8.30
C PRO A 124 -8.45 17.57 -7.90
N SER A 125 -8.39 16.83 -6.79
CA SER A 125 -9.56 16.22 -6.18
C SER A 125 -10.47 17.32 -5.58
N PRO A 126 -11.78 17.33 -5.87
CA PRO A 126 -12.72 18.30 -5.30
C PRO A 126 -12.73 18.32 -3.76
N ASN A 127 -12.47 17.17 -3.12
CA ASN A 127 -12.45 17.01 -1.67
C ASN A 127 -11.03 17.07 -1.05
N ALA A 128 -10.04 17.61 -1.77
CA ALA A 128 -8.64 17.66 -1.28
C ALA A 128 -8.50 18.33 0.10
N ASP A 129 -9.32 19.34 0.41
CA ASP A 129 -9.29 20.05 1.70
C ASP A 129 -9.80 19.20 2.89
N GLN A 130 -10.57 18.13 2.63
CA GLN A 130 -11.10 17.23 3.67
C GLN A 130 -10.16 16.05 3.98
N ALA A 131 -9.12 15.84 3.16
CA ALA A 131 -8.17 14.73 3.31
C ALA A 131 -7.10 14.98 4.40
N ILE A 132 -7.11 16.14 5.05
CA ILE A 132 -6.37 16.36 6.30
C ILE A 132 -7.11 15.60 7.40
N GLN A 133 -6.93 14.29 7.46
CA GLN A 133 -7.19 13.59 8.72
C GLN A 133 -6.22 14.19 9.73
N PRO A 134 -6.68 14.70 10.89
CA PRO A 134 -5.76 15.02 11.96
C PRO A 134 -5.05 13.72 12.28
N SER A 135 -3.78 13.64 11.89
CA SER A 135 -2.88 12.60 12.35
C SER A 135 -3.08 12.51 13.84
N ARG A 136 -3.32 11.28 14.33
CA ARG A 136 -3.37 10.94 15.76
C ARG A 136 -2.47 11.90 16.50
N ARG A 137 -3.08 12.65 17.43
CA ARG A 137 -2.43 13.54 18.39
C ARG A 137 -1.06 12.95 18.68
N ILE A 138 0.00 13.55 18.14
CA ILE A 138 1.35 13.22 18.60
C ILE A 138 1.26 13.66 20.05
N ASP A 139 1.26 12.72 21.00
CA ASP A 139 1.33 13.08 22.41
C ASP A 139 2.52 14.04 22.52
N GLU A 140 2.24 15.28 22.95
CA GLU A 140 3.15 16.44 22.89
C GLU A 140 4.44 16.25 23.73
N GLU A 141 4.73 15.05 24.21
CA GLU A 141 5.73 14.82 25.24
C GLU A 141 7.11 14.40 24.71
N LYS A 142 7.35 14.25 23.40
CA LYS A 142 8.68 13.83 22.91
C LYS A 142 9.16 14.46 21.61
N THR A 143 8.89 15.75 21.40
CA THR A 143 9.80 16.53 20.56
C THR A 143 11.02 16.89 21.40
N LEU A 144 12.09 16.11 21.26
CA LEU A 144 13.43 16.52 21.72
C LEU A 144 13.79 17.75 20.89
N THR A 145 13.55 18.94 21.44
CA THR A 145 13.85 20.20 20.78
C THR A 145 15.36 20.32 20.60
N VAL A 146 15.76 21.04 19.54
CA VAL A 146 17.16 21.27 19.16
C VAL A 146 17.97 21.95 20.29
N ASP A 147 17.29 22.56 21.25
CA ASP A 147 17.89 23.14 22.45
C ASP A 147 18.56 22.09 23.35
N SER A 148 18.04 20.85 23.41
CA SER A 148 18.65 19.75 24.15
C SER A 148 19.98 19.27 23.55
N LEU A 149 20.25 19.57 22.28
CA LEU A 149 21.50 19.20 21.58
C LEU A 149 22.59 20.27 21.72
N LYS A 150 22.23 21.51 22.10
CA LYS A 150 23.21 22.58 22.33
C LYS A 150 23.89 22.45 23.70
N GLU A 151 23.18 21.99 24.72
CA GLU A 151 23.76 21.82 26.07
C GLU A 151 24.84 20.72 26.14
N GLU A 152 24.84 19.73 25.22
CA GLU A 152 25.89 18.71 25.16
C GLU A 152 27.16 19.17 24.43
N GLN A 153 27.09 20.20 23.58
CA GLN A 153 28.25 20.71 22.85
C GLN A 153 29.04 21.77 23.63
N ASP A 154 28.42 22.42 24.61
CA ASP A 154 29.08 23.42 25.48
C ASP A 154 29.80 22.80 26.70
N ALA A 155 29.80 21.46 26.80
CA ALA A 155 30.44 20.71 27.90
C ALA A 155 31.81 20.10 27.54
N PHE A 156 32.43 20.49 26.41
CA PHE A 156 33.80 20.11 26.03
C PHE A 156 34.71 21.33 25.82
#